data_AF-A0A6N7ZPH3-F1
#
_entry.id   AF-A0A6N7ZPH3-F1
#
_cell.length_a   1.000
_cell.length_b   1.000
_cell.length_c   1.000
_cell.angle_alpha   90.00
_cell.angle_beta   90.00
_cell.angle_gamma   90.00
#
_symmetry.space_group_name_H-M   'P 1'
#
loop_
_entity.id
_entity.type
_entity.pdbx_description
1 polymer ?
#
loop_
_entity_poly.entity_id
_entity_poly.type
_entity_poly.pdbx_seq_one_letter_code
_entity_poly.pdbx_strand_id
1 'polypeptide(L)'
;MIEDAYTGEVRPVANVPLGVAATGGIISRIGYGITELFEQGYSDPVRITDNGFLEPLQALNTVMNIAYGAELLNAVDADIGGYTNIRQSMINYIKECTAVKILTGETTSSANSVAKIMDGIRYNSSVHGTKIYIDASSQQGDELTCSEAANKLVLGLDRIGYKSFSKLNELLNLDPTYMTAEMKISNGLQMLNQTGTSSTDFVKLALLVPLYEEGMKHADLFYGGYNSGLMISEAVMQRNVQWAGEASMFMTVVHPMITFFEAFIYAISPIVAIMLVMGAVGMSIAVKYFQTALWIQLWMPVLSIINLYMTIMVSEGMAGPTEFQSIYAYGAASIDLPNYIATGGMLAAATPAISLLITQPEMALLHNLVTCR
;
A
#
# COMPACT_ATOMS: atom_id res chain seq x y z
N MET A 1 -16.93 -27.44 -1.91
CA MET A 1 -16.29 -26.59 -0.89
C MET A 1 -15.70 -25.45 -1.68
N ILE A 2 -16.22 -24.23 -1.49
CA ILE A 2 -15.61 -23.04 -2.07
C ILE A 2 -14.82 -22.45 -0.92
N GLU A 3 -13.51 -22.43 -1.11
CA GLU A 3 -12.55 -21.81 -0.20
C GLU A 3 -12.25 -20.46 -0.80
N ASP A 4 -12.57 -19.41 -0.06
CA ASP A 4 -12.12 -18.07 -0.42
C ASP A 4 -10.60 -18.03 -0.24
N ALA A 5 -9.89 -17.87 -1.35
CA ALA A 5 -8.43 -17.87 -1.41
C ALA A 5 -7.79 -16.75 -0.56
N TYR A 6 -8.56 -15.75 -0.13
CA TYR A 6 -8.06 -14.59 0.61
C TYR A 6 -8.49 -14.54 2.07
N THR A 7 -9.61 -15.18 2.44
CA THR A 7 -10.13 -15.13 3.82
C THR A 7 -10.09 -16.48 4.53
N GLY A 8 -9.85 -17.58 3.81
CA GLY A 8 -9.97 -18.94 4.35
C GLY A 8 -11.38 -19.28 4.83
N GLU A 9 -12.39 -18.43 4.54
CA GLU A 9 -13.76 -18.65 4.98
C GLU A 9 -14.36 -19.80 4.15
N VAL A 10 -14.45 -20.96 4.79
CA VAL A 10 -15.07 -22.14 4.21
C VAL A 10 -16.59 -21.98 4.33
N ARG A 11 -17.26 -21.69 3.23
CA ARG A 11 -18.73 -21.79 3.16
C ARG A 11 -19.13 -23.18 2.67
N PRO A 12 -19.66 -24.06 3.55
CA PRO A 12 -20.16 -25.36 3.12
C PRO A 12 -21.45 -25.17 2.33
N VAL A 13 -21.36 -25.10 0.99
CA VAL A 13 -22.54 -25.24 0.13
C VAL A 13 -22.91 -26.71 0.10
N ALA A 14 -23.78 -27.12 1.02
CA ALA A 14 -24.41 -28.43 0.98
C ALA A 14 -25.38 -28.50 -0.22
N ASN A 15 -25.37 -29.64 -0.91
CA ASN A 15 -26.31 -30.02 -1.97
C ASN A 15 -26.01 -29.56 -3.42
N VAL A 16 -24.74 -29.55 -3.84
CA VAL A 16 -24.37 -29.46 -5.28
C VAL A 16 -24.09 -30.88 -5.81
N PRO A 17 -24.63 -31.30 -6.97
CA PRO A 17 -24.39 -32.63 -7.54
C PRO A 17 -22.89 -32.97 -7.66
N LEU A 18 -22.48 -34.18 -7.22
CA LEU A 18 -21.07 -34.60 -7.12
C LEU A 18 -20.23 -34.37 -8.39
N GLY A 19 -20.84 -34.43 -9.58
CA GLY A 19 -20.13 -34.21 -10.85
C GLY A 19 -19.68 -32.76 -11.10
N VAL A 20 -20.39 -31.79 -10.54
CA VAL A 20 -20.07 -30.35 -10.66
C VAL A 20 -19.03 -29.94 -9.60
N ALA A 21 -19.07 -30.56 -8.42
CA ALA A 21 -18.10 -30.32 -7.34
C ALA A 21 -16.70 -30.90 -7.64
N ALA A 22 -16.62 -32.06 -8.32
CA ALA A 22 -15.34 -32.72 -8.61
C ALA A 22 -14.55 -32.04 -9.73
N THR A 23 -15.22 -31.46 -10.73
CA THR A 23 -14.55 -30.73 -11.82
C THR A 23 -14.09 -29.34 -11.38
N GLY A 24 -14.86 -28.65 -10.52
CA GLY A 24 -14.45 -27.37 -9.94
C GLY A 24 -13.22 -27.45 -9.03
N GLY A 25 -13.12 -28.49 -8.20
CA GLY A 25 -11.96 -28.68 -7.31
C GLY A 25 -10.63 -28.98 -8.03
N ILE A 26 -10.67 -29.59 -9.21
CA ILE A 26 -9.47 -29.88 -10.01
C ILE A 26 -9.06 -28.64 -10.83
N ILE A 27 -10.02 -27.90 -11.34
CA ILE A 27 -9.78 -26.77 -12.25
C ILE A 27 -9.21 -25.54 -11.50
N SER A 28 -9.75 -25.16 -10.33
CA SER A 28 -9.17 -24.05 -9.53
C SER A 28 -7.82 -24.37 -8.90
N ARG A 29 -7.53 -25.66 -8.61
CA ARG A 29 -6.20 -26.09 -8.11
C ARG A 29 -5.10 -25.94 -9.16
N ILE A 30 -5.43 -26.05 -10.45
CA ILE A 30 -4.46 -25.90 -11.54
C ILE A 30 -4.05 -24.43 -11.67
N GLY A 31 -4.98 -23.48 -11.66
CA GLY A 31 -4.65 -22.05 -11.74
C GLY A 31 -3.81 -21.57 -10.55
N TYR A 32 -4.20 -21.95 -9.32
CA TYR A 32 -3.47 -21.58 -8.10
C TYR A 32 -2.08 -22.22 -8.06
N GLY A 33 -1.98 -23.52 -8.37
CA GLY A 33 -0.70 -24.24 -8.40
C GLY A 33 0.25 -23.72 -9.49
N ILE A 34 -0.26 -23.31 -10.66
CA ILE A 34 0.57 -22.65 -11.69
C ILE A 34 1.05 -21.29 -11.18
N THR A 35 0.19 -20.51 -10.55
CA THR A 35 0.56 -19.18 -10.02
C THR A 35 1.64 -19.29 -8.96
N GLU A 36 1.51 -20.26 -8.04
CA GLU A 36 2.53 -20.56 -7.04
C GLU A 36 3.87 -20.99 -7.68
N LEU A 37 3.87 -21.78 -8.76
CA LEU A 37 5.10 -22.15 -9.48
C LEU A 37 5.76 -20.94 -10.16
N PHE A 38 4.96 -20.03 -10.71
CA PHE A 38 5.46 -18.77 -11.27
C PHE A 38 6.11 -17.91 -10.19
N GLU A 39 5.45 -17.71 -9.06
CA GLU A 39 5.97 -16.94 -7.93
C GLU A 39 7.24 -17.55 -7.33
N GLN A 40 7.30 -18.89 -7.19
CA GLN A 40 8.51 -19.59 -6.77
C GLN A 40 9.67 -19.41 -7.77
N GLY A 41 9.37 -19.31 -9.07
CA GLY A 41 10.36 -19.08 -10.12
C GLY A 41 10.94 -17.65 -10.14
N TYR A 42 10.19 -16.66 -9.67
CA TYR A 42 10.62 -15.25 -9.67
C TYR A 42 11.37 -14.84 -8.40
N SER A 43 11.37 -15.68 -7.35
CA SER A 43 11.99 -15.38 -6.04
C SER A 43 11.53 -14.05 -5.42
N ASP A 44 10.34 -13.58 -5.79
CA ASP A 44 9.76 -12.34 -5.28
C ASP A 44 9.27 -12.57 -3.84
N PRO A 45 9.71 -11.78 -2.84
CA PRO A 45 9.25 -11.91 -1.46
C PRO A 45 7.75 -11.61 -1.29
N VAL A 46 7.09 -10.97 -2.27
CA VAL A 46 5.68 -10.56 -2.14
C VAL A 46 4.80 -11.25 -3.17
N ARG A 47 4.33 -12.43 -2.76
CA ARG A 47 3.40 -13.29 -3.48
C ARG A 47 1.98 -12.74 -3.43
N ILE A 48 1.27 -12.78 -4.57
CA ILE A 48 -0.16 -12.44 -4.62
C ILE A 48 -0.96 -13.44 -3.80
N THR A 49 -0.55 -14.72 -3.82
CA THR A 49 -1.24 -15.77 -3.07
C THR A 49 -1.29 -15.50 -1.57
N ASP A 50 -0.30 -14.77 -1.05
CA ASP A 50 -0.12 -14.56 0.39
C ASP A 50 -0.60 -13.17 0.83
N ASN A 51 -0.41 -12.16 -0.02
CA ASN A 51 -0.62 -10.75 0.34
C ASN A 51 -1.67 -10.03 -0.51
N GLY A 52 -2.30 -10.69 -1.49
CA GLY A 52 -3.16 -10.02 -2.46
C GLY A 52 -2.39 -9.14 -3.45
N PHE A 53 -3.02 -8.83 -4.58
CA PHE A 53 -2.41 -7.99 -5.62
C PHE A 53 -2.27 -6.54 -5.13
N LEU A 54 -1.04 -6.03 -5.06
CA LEU A 54 -0.68 -4.68 -4.60
C LEU A 54 -1.17 -4.25 -3.20
N GLU A 55 -1.76 -5.14 -2.41
CA GLU A 55 -2.33 -4.83 -1.11
C GLU A 55 -1.31 -4.22 -0.12
N PRO A 56 -0.03 -4.66 -0.10
CA PRO A 56 0.97 -4.04 0.77
C PRO A 56 1.26 -2.58 0.39
N LEU A 57 1.30 -2.25 -0.91
CA LEU A 57 1.45 -0.86 -1.37
C LEU A 57 0.23 -0.01 -1.02
N GLN A 58 -0.98 -0.57 -1.13
CA GLN A 58 -2.20 0.10 -0.70
C GLN A 58 -2.21 0.36 0.81
N ALA A 59 -1.69 -0.55 1.62
CA ALA A 59 -1.55 -0.37 3.06
C ALA A 59 -0.59 0.79 3.38
N LEU A 60 0.57 0.86 2.71
CA LEU A 60 1.48 2.00 2.86
C LEU A 60 0.79 3.32 2.51
N ASN A 61 0.13 3.40 1.35
CA ASN A 61 -0.60 4.59 0.95
C ASN A 61 -1.70 4.96 1.96
N THR A 62 -2.43 3.98 2.48
CA THR A 62 -3.47 4.23 3.49
C THR A 62 -2.86 4.80 4.76
N VAL A 63 -1.77 4.21 5.26
CA VAL A 63 -1.02 4.71 6.43
C VAL A 63 -0.58 6.16 6.21
N MET A 64 -0.05 6.50 5.03
CA MET A 64 0.33 7.87 4.70
C MET A 64 -0.84 8.87 4.83
N ASN A 65 -2.07 8.44 4.51
CA ASN A 65 -3.25 9.29 4.56
C ASN A 65 -3.89 9.37 5.96
N ILE A 66 -3.82 8.30 6.77
CA ILE A 66 -4.45 8.24 8.09
C ILE A 66 -3.51 8.61 9.24
N ALA A 67 -2.19 8.65 9.01
CA ALA A 67 -1.21 8.80 10.09
C ALA A 67 -1.36 10.11 10.89
N TYR A 68 -1.83 11.16 10.22
CA TYR A 68 -2.11 12.47 10.82
C TYR A 68 -3.54 12.61 11.36
N GLY A 69 -4.36 11.56 11.25
CA GLY A 69 -5.72 11.54 11.80
C GLY A 69 -5.72 11.65 13.32
N ALA A 70 -6.75 12.31 13.88
CA ALA A 70 -6.91 12.49 15.32
C ALA A 70 -6.91 11.15 16.08
N GLU A 71 -7.46 10.09 15.46
CA GLU A 71 -7.48 8.75 16.05
C GLU A 71 -6.09 8.17 16.27
N LEU A 72 -5.18 8.27 15.29
CA LEU A 72 -3.82 7.77 15.45
C LEU A 72 -3.00 8.68 16.37
N LEU A 73 -3.16 10.00 16.26
CA LEU A 73 -2.51 10.96 17.15
C LEU A 73 -2.84 10.69 18.63
N ASN A 74 -4.10 10.41 18.95
CA ASN A 74 -4.51 10.05 20.31
C ASN A 74 -3.88 8.73 20.78
N ALA A 75 -3.71 7.76 19.89
CA ALA A 75 -3.04 6.50 20.21
C ALA A 75 -1.53 6.69 20.46
N VAL A 76 -0.89 7.56 19.68
CA VAL A 76 0.51 7.98 19.88
C VAL A 76 0.66 8.70 21.23
N ASP A 77 -0.22 9.66 21.54
CA ASP A 77 -0.22 10.36 22.82
C ASP A 77 -0.40 9.37 23.99
N ALA A 78 -1.22 8.33 23.80
CA ALA A 78 -1.42 7.27 24.79
C ALA A 78 -0.21 6.34 24.96
N ASP A 79 0.57 6.08 23.90
CA ASP A 79 1.83 5.32 23.98
C ASP A 79 2.90 6.10 24.76
N ILE A 80 3.00 7.40 24.51
CA ILE A 80 3.93 8.29 25.22
C ILE A 80 3.48 8.49 26.67
N GLY A 81 2.18 8.65 26.93
CA GLY A 81 1.62 8.82 28.28
C GLY A 81 1.76 10.23 28.84
N GLY A 82 1.33 10.44 30.09
CA GLY A 82 1.29 11.77 30.73
C GLY A 82 0.27 12.70 30.06
N TYR A 83 0.45 14.02 30.23
CA TYR A 83 -0.35 15.04 29.51
C TYR A 83 0.26 15.32 28.13
N THR A 84 0.45 14.26 27.33
CA THR A 84 1.09 14.37 26.02
C THR A 84 0.12 14.90 24.97
N ASN A 85 0.64 15.78 24.12
CA ASN A 85 0.03 16.20 22.86
C ASN A 85 1.14 16.36 21.82
N ILE A 86 1.42 15.28 21.08
CA ILE A 86 2.51 15.24 20.11
C ILE A 86 2.33 16.27 19.01
N ARG A 87 1.08 16.47 18.56
CA ARG A 87 0.75 17.40 17.49
C ARG A 87 1.14 18.83 17.85
N GLN A 88 0.64 19.33 18.98
CA GLN A 88 0.94 20.68 19.44
C GLN A 88 2.43 20.85 19.74
N SER A 89 3.05 19.84 20.36
CA SER A 89 4.47 19.86 20.70
C SER A 89 5.36 20.00 19.47
N MET A 90 5.08 19.21 18.43
CA MET A 90 5.81 19.24 17.17
C MET A 90 5.59 20.56 16.44
N ILE A 91 4.34 21.04 16.32
CA ILE A 91 4.03 22.32 15.67
C ILE A 91 4.77 23.46 16.38
N ASN A 92 4.74 23.52 17.71
CA ASN A 92 5.44 24.54 18.48
C ASN A 92 6.95 24.46 18.24
N TYR A 93 7.54 23.26 18.34
CA TYR A 93 8.97 23.07 18.11
C TYR A 93 9.40 23.50 16.70
N ILE A 94 8.65 23.09 15.68
CA ILE A 94 8.98 23.43 14.29
C ILE A 94 8.87 24.94 14.07
N LYS A 95 7.83 25.58 14.62
CA LYS A 95 7.62 27.03 14.53
C LYS A 95 8.68 27.83 15.31
N GLU A 96 8.99 27.46 16.54
CA GLU A 96 9.82 28.27 17.46
C GLU A 96 11.31 27.93 17.39
N CYS A 97 11.65 26.71 16.96
CA CYS A 97 13.04 26.24 16.89
C CYS A 97 13.50 25.98 15.46
N THR A 98 12.81 25.09 14.72
CA THR A 98 13.27 24.67 13.39
C THR A 98 13.20 25.80 12.37
N ALA A 99 12.12 26.58 12.36
CA ALA A 99 11.99 27.72 11.46
C ALA A 99 13.02 28.81 11.80
N VAL A 100 13.28 29.05 13.10
CA VAL A 100 14.31 30.00 13.54
C VAL A 100 15.69 29.57 13.07
N LYS A 101 16.06 28.29 13.20
CA LYS A 101 17.31 27.73 12.65
C LYS A 101 17.49 28.02 11.15
N ILE A 102 16.40 28.01 10.39
CA ILE A 102 16.43 28.32 8.96
C ILE A 102 16.54 29.82 8.72
N LEU A 103 15.78 30.63 9.46
CA LEU A 103 15.79 32.09 9.37
C LEU A 103 17.13 32.71 9.78
N THR A 104 17.83 32.11 10.75
CA THR A 104 19.18 32.53 11.15
C THR A 104 20.27 32.11 10.17
N GLY A 105 19.93 31.32 9.14
CA GLY A 105 20.85 30.85 8.11
C GLY A 105 21.76 29.70 8.54
N GLU A 106 21.50 29.06 9.70
CA GLU A 106 22.26 27.89 10.15
C GLU A 106 21.97 26.63 9.31
N THR A 107 20.83 26.60 8.64
CA THR A 107 20.48 25.56 7.65
C THR A 107 19.54 26.11 6.59
N THR A 108 19.31 25.32 5.54
CA THR A 108 18.30 25.60 4.52
C THR A 108 17.13 24.63 4.64
N SER A 109 15.95 25.05 4.15
CA SER A 109 14.77 24.17 4.08
C SER A 109 15.06 22.88 3.30
N SER A 110 15.87 22.98 2.24
CA SER A 110 16.25 21.84 1.39
C SER A 110 17.21 20.86 2.08
N ALA A 111 18.09 21.35 2.96
CA ALA A 111 18.97 20.46 3.73
C ALA A 111 18.17 19.64 4.75
N ASN A 112 17.18 20.26 5.40
CA ASN A 112 16.33 19.57 6.37
C ASN A 112 15.40 18.55 5.71
N SER A 113 14.99 18.76 4.46
CA SER A 113 14.12 17.81 3.74
C SER A 113 14.84 16.53 3.33
N VAL A 114 16.18 16.56 3.19
CA VAL A 114 16.99 15.41 2.74
C VAL A 114 17.57 14.61 3.91
N ALA A 115 17.74 15.24 5.07
CA ALA A 115 18.18 14.56 6.29
C ALA A 115 17.09 13.63 6.86
N LYS A 116 17.49 12.72 7.74
CA LYS A 116 16.56 12.06 8.67
C LYS A 116 15.75 13.15 9.38
N ILE A 117 14.43 13.04 9.41
CA ILE A 117 13.57 14.17 9.84
C ILE A 117 14.06 14.78 11.15
N MET A 118 14.22 13.96 12.19
CA MET A 118 14.58 14.48 13.52
C MET A 118 15.96 15.14 13.54
N ASP A 119 16.93 14.63 12.79
CA ASP A 119 18.25 15.25 12.68
C ASP A 119 18.21 16.55 11.88
N GLY A 120 17.38 16.60 10.83
CA GLY A 120 17.17 17.79 10.00
C GLY A 120 16.53 18.94 10.79
N ILE A 121 15.44 18.64 11.51
CA ILE A 121 14.66 19.67 12.22
C ILE A 121 15.29 20.11 13.53
N ARG A 122 16.20 19.31 14.10
CA ARG A 122 16.86 19.60 15.38
C ARG A 122 17.59 20.94 15.34
N TYR A 123 17.33 21.77 16.34
CA TYR A 123 18.03 23.02 16.57
C TYR A 123 18.75 23.01 17.92
N ASN A 124 20.09 23.04 17.89
CA ASN A 124 20.93 23.03 19.09
C ASN A 124 21.13 24.46 19.61
N SER A 125 20.06 25.08 20.10
CA SER A 125 20.12 26.38 20.78
C SER A 125 19.70 26.26 22.24
N SER A 126 20.43 26.96 23.12
CA SER A 126 20.11 27.18 24.53
C SER A 126 19.47 28.55 24.80
N VAL A 127 19.44 29.43 23.79
CA VAL A 127 18.88 30.78 23.87
C VAL A 127 17.42 30.79 23.41
N HIS A 128 17.11 29.98 22.39
CA HIS A 128 15.74 29.79 21.94
C HIS A 128 15.08 28.65 22.71
N GLY A 129 13.80 28.81 23.01
CA GLY A 129 13.00 27.83 23.71
C GLY A 129 11.64 27.65 23.05
N THR A 130 10.98 26.55 23.40
CA THR A 130 9.64 26.21 22.94
C THR A 130 8.87 25.58 24.08
N LYS A 131 7.55 25.61 23.96
CA LYS A 131 6.65 24.91 24.85
C LYS A 131 6.22 23.57 24.24
N ILE A 132 6.48 22.46 24.94
CA ILE A 132 6.07 21.11 24.52
C ILE A 132 5.25 20.39 25.58
N TYR A 133 4.47 19.43 25.11
CA TYR A 133 3.57 18.58 25.87
C TYR A 133 3.97 17.13 25.60
N ILE A 134 5.15 16.71 26.06
CA ILE A 134 5.66 15.34 25.90
C ILE A 134 6.04 14.83 27.29
N ASP A 135 5.36 13.76 27.74
CA ASP A 135 5.53 13.21 29.09
C ASP A 135 5.43 14.30 30.16
N ALA A 136 4.56 15.28 29.90
CA ALA A 136 4.46 16.47 30.74
C ALA A 136 3.83 16.08 32.08
N SER A 137 4.49 16.49 33.17
CA SER A 137 4.01 16.28 34.54
C SER A 137 2.74 17.07 34.86
N SER A 138 2.44 18.09 34.04
CA SER A 138 1.26 18.93 34.16
C SER A 138 0.62 19.20 32.80
N GLN A 139 -0.68 19.48 32.83
CA GLN A 139 -1.45 19.87 31.65
C GLN A 139 -1.03 21.25 31.09
N GLN A 140 -0.20 21.99 31.82
CA GLN A 140 0.30 23.30 31.38
C GLN A 140 1.46 23.17 30.37
N GLY A 141 2.07 21.99 30.20
CA GLY A 141 3.22 21.79 29.31
C GLY A 141 4.55 22.27 29.91
N ASP A 142 5.65 21.81 29.35
CA ASP A 142 7.01 22.14 29.79
C ASP A 142 7.62 23.18 28.83
N GLU A 143 8.13 24.29 29.38
CA GLU A 143 8.94 25.26 28.64
C GLU A 143 10.40 24.82 28.70
N LEU A 144 10.99 24.55 27.55
CA LEU A 144 12.32 23.96 27.43
C LEU A 144 13.12 24.71 26.35
N THR A 145 14.44 24.64 26.46
CA THR A 145 15.29 25.11 25.35
C THR A 145 15.09 24.25 24.11
N CYS A 146 15.37 24.79 22.92
CA CYS A 146 15.25 24.03 21.66
C CYS A 146 16.11 22.75 21.67
N SER A 147 17.24 22.75 22.38
CA SER A 147 18.09 21.57 22.53
C SER A 147 17.45 20.49 23.42
N GLU A 148 16.88 20.89 24.56
CA GLU A 148 16.22 19.97 25.50
C GLU A 148 14.90 19.44 24.93
N ALA A 149 14.11 20.31 24.29
CA ALA A 149 12.88 19.94 23.63
C ALA A 149 13.12 18.91 22.51
N ALA A 150 14.18 19.08 21.71
CA ALA A 150 14.56 18.10 20.68
C ALA A 150 14.80 16.71 21.28
N ASN A 151 15.57 16.64 22.37
CA ASN A 151 15.87 15.37 23.02
C ASN A 151 14.61 14.71 23.59
N LYS A 152 13.74 15.48 24.26
CA LYS A 152 12.46 14.94 24.76
C LYS A 152 11.55 14.47 23.63
N LEU A 153 11.48 15.19 22.52
CA LEU A 153 10.67 14.80 21.35
C LEU A 153 11.16 13.49 20.74
N VAL A 154 12.47 13.33 20.54
CA VAL A 154 13.05 12.06 20.04
C VAL A 154 12.71 10.91 20.98
N LEU A 155 12.92 11.08 22.28
CA LEU A 155 12.58 10.05 23.28
C LEU A 155 11.08 9.72 23.31
N GLY A 156 10.21 10.72 23.12
CA GLY A 156 8.77 10.52 23.01
C GLY A 156 8.40 9.72 21.76
N LEU A 157 8.96 10.08 20.60
CA LEU A 157 8.72 9.36 19.35
C LEU A 157 9.21 7.91 19.41
N ASP A 158 10.30 7.63 20.12
CA ASP A 158 10.80 6.26 20.33
C ASP A 158 9.91 5.39 21.21
N ARG A 159 8.93 5.98 21.92
CA ARG A 159 7.91 5.25 22.70
C ARG A 159 6.69 4.86 21.87
N ILE A 160 6.56 5.34 20.63
CA ILE A 160 5.51 4.90 19.71
C ILE A 160 5.63 3.39 19.53
N GLY A 161 4.54 2.67 19.83
CA GLY A 161 4.58 1.23 19.89
C GLY A 161 3.18 0.64 19.87
N TYR A 162 2.91 -0.25 20.83
CA TYR A 162 1.77 -1.16 20.76
C TYR A 162 0.41 -0.47 20.58
N LYS A 163 0.10 0.64 21.29
CA LYS A 163 -1.25 1.23 21.17
C LYS A 163 -1.45 1.88 19.81
N SER A 164 -0.42 2.55 19.28
CA SER A 164 -0.43 3.14 17.94
C SER A 164 -0.63 2.05 16.87
N PHE A 165 0.11 0.95 16.96
CA PHE A 165 -0.02 -0.17 16.02
C PHE A 165 -1.34 -0.94 16.17
N SER A 166 -1.85 -1.07 17.40
CA SER A 166 -3.19 -1.62 17.63
C SER A 166 -4.27 -0.76 16.99
N LYS A 167 -4.14 0.58 17.05
CA LYS A 167 -5.09 1.48 16.39
C LYS A 167 -4.94 1.46 14.88
N LEU A 168 -3.73 1.32 14.35
CA LEU A 168 -3.50 1.10 12.93
C LEU A 168 -4.14 -0.20 12.43
N ASN A 169 -4.10 -1.29 13.20
CA ASN A 169 -4.79 -2.53 12.84
C ASN A 169 -6.30 -2.29 12.65
N GLU A 170 -6.93 -1.56 13.57
CA GLU A 170 -8.35 -1.21 13.50
C GLU A 170 -8.64 -0.32 12.27
N LEU A 171 -7.85 0.73 12.05
CA LEU A 171 -8.04 1.67 10.94
C LEU A 171 -7.81 1.03 9.56
N LEU A 172 -6.94 0.03 9.49
CA LEU A 172 -6.69 -0.75 8.28
C LEU A 172 -7.63 -1.96 8.14
N ASN A 173 -8.57 -2.14 9.07
CA ASN A 173 -9.50 -3.26 9.13
C ASN A 173 -8.80 -4.64 9.07
N LEU A 174 -7.70 -4.76 9.81
CA LEU A 174 -6.88 -5.97 9.89
C LEU A 174 -7.24 -6.80 11.13
N ASP A 175 -7.31 -8.12 10.94
CA ASP A 175 -7.33 -9.06 12.07
C ASP A 175 -5.89 -9.39 12.48
N PRO A 176 -5.44 -8.95 13.67
CA PRO A 176 -4.08 -9.15 14.12
C PRO A 176 -3.71 -10.63 14.33
N THR A 177 -4.69 -11.54 14.33
CA THR A 177 -4.48 -12.99 14.36
C THR A 177 -3.75 -13.49 13.12
N TYR A 178 -4.03 -12.89 11.96
CA TYR A 178 -3.51 -13.32 10.66
C TYR A 178 -2.53 -12.31 10.08
N MET A 179 -2.79 -11.01 10.25
CA MET A 179 -2.02 -9.93 9.66
C MET A 179 -2.02 -8.71 10.59
N THR A 180 -0.83 -8.25 11.00
CA THR A 180 -0.69 -6.96 11.70
C THR A 180 -0.31 -5.86 10.73
N ALA A 181 -0.62 -4.62 11.10
CA ALA A 181 -0.19 -3.42 10.38
C ALA A 181 1.33 -3.38 10.26
N GLU A 182 2.07 -3.79 11.29
CA GLU A 182 3.53 -3.89 11.24
C GLU A 182 4.02 -4.81 10.12
N MET A 183 3.45 -6.02 10.01
CA MET A 183 3.79 -6.97 8.95
C MET A 183 3.38 -6.45 7.57
N LYS A 184 2.17 -5.89 7.44
CA LYS A 184 1.68 -5.38 6.16
C LYS A 184 2.50 -4.18 5.65
N ILE A 185 2.90 -3.29 6.55
CA ILE A 185 3.82 -2.18 6.27
C ILE A 185 5.20 -2.73 5.88
N SER A 186 5.72 -3.73 6.61
CA SER A 186 7.01 -4.35 6.30
C SER A 186 7.01 -4.98 4.91
N ASN A 187 5.95 -5.70 4.54
CA ASN A 187 5.79 -6.29 3.20
C ASN A 187 5.75 -5.20 2.13
N GLY A 188 5.05 -4.09 2.39
CA GLY A 188 5.03 -2.93 1.49
C GLY A 188 6.43 -2.34 1.33
N LEU A 189 7.17 -2.13 2.42
CA LEU A 189 8.54 -1.61 2.36
C LEU A 189 9.48 -2.54 1.61
N GLN A 190 9.30 -3.86 1.74
CA GLN A 190 10.03 -4.85 0.94
C GLN A 190 9.70 -4.75 -0.55
N MET A 191 8.44 -4.55 -0.95
CA MET A 191 8.08 -4.27 -2.36
C MET A 191 8.75 -3.01 -2.90
N LEU A 192 8.99 -2.02 -2.04
CA LEU A 192 9.70 -0.78 -2.40
C LEU A 192 11.23 -0.95 -2.40
N ASN A 193 11.76 -2.14 -2.10
CA ASN A 193 13.18 -2.41 -1.87
C ASN A 193 13.79 -1.56 -0.72
N GLN A 194 13.01 -1.31 0.33
CA GLN A 194 13.34 -0.43 1.45
C GLN A 194 13.56 -1.23 2.74
N THR A 195 14.43 -2.23 2.65
CA THR A 195 14.71 -3.19 3.74
C THR A 195 15.43 -2.56 4.94
N GLY A 196 16.02 -1.37 4.78
CA GLY A 196 16.64 -0.60 5.87
C GLY A 196 15.66 0.21 6.73
N THR A 197 14.39 0.34 6.31
CA THR A 197 13.38 1.11 7.05
C THR A 197 12.48 0.17 7.84
N SER A 198 12.34 0.41 9.15
CA SER A 198 11.40 -0.35 9.97
C SER A 198 9.96 0.18 9.81
N SER A 199 8.96 -0.67 10.06
CA SER A 199 7.55 -0.25 10.03
C SER A 199 7.26 0.88 11.02
N THR A 200 7.96 0.90 12.17
CA THR A 200 7.85 1.96 13.17
C THR A 200 8.43 3.28 12.65
N ASP A 201 9.59 3.24 12.02
CA ASP A 201 10.20 4.43 11.40
C ASP A 201 9.34 4.98 10.26
N PHE A 202 8.73 4.10 9.46
CA PHE A 202 7.78 4.52 8.43
C PHE A 202 6.55 5.22 9.01
N VAL A 203 5.96 4.69 10.10
CA VAL A 203 4.82 5.33 10.78
C VAL A 203 5.23 6.66 11.42
N LYS A 204 6.40 6.73 12.07
CA LYS A 204 6.96 7.99 12.58
C LYS A 204 7.10 9.01 11.46
N LEU A 205 7.62 8.60 10.30
CA LEU A 205 7.78 9.46 9.14
C LEU A 205 6.44 9.96 8.60
N ALA A 206 5.47 9.05 8.45
CA ALA A 206 4.11 9.37 8.00
C ALA A 206 3.38 10.33 8.94
N LEU A 207 3.69 10.28 10.23
CA LEU A 207 3.19 11.22 11.23
C LEU A 207 3.92 12.57 11.17
N LEU A 208 5.25 12.56 11.05
CA LEU A 208 6.10 13.74 11.20
C LEU A 208 6.07 14.67 9.98
N VAL A 209 5.96 14.15 8.76
CA VAL A 209 5.90 14.97 7.54
C VAL A 209 4.74 15.97 7.57
N PRO A 210 3.47 15.57 7.78
CA PRO A 210 2.37 16.53 7.84
C PRO A 210 2.49 17.50 9.02
N LEU A 211 3.03 17.07 10.16
CA LEU A 211 3.32 17.95 11.29
C LEU A 211 4.40 19.00 10.96
N TYR A 212 5.42 18.60 10.21
CA TYR A 212 6.44 19.51 9.68
C TYR A 212 5.82 20.56 8.78
N GLU A 213 5.00 20.15 7.82
CA GLU A 213 4.33 21.08 6.91
C GLU A 213 3.41 22.05 7.65
N GLU A 214 2.58 21.56 8.59
CA GLU A 214 1.71 22.40 9.41
C GLU A 214 2.52 23.38 10.27
N GLY A 215 3.57 22.91 10.95
CA GLY A 215 4.47 23.73 11.75
C GLY A 215 5.16 24.83 10.94
N MET A 216 5.62 24.51 9.73
CA MET A 216 6.25 25.49 8.84
C MET A 216 5.23 26.51 8.30
N LYS A 217 3.98 26.10 8.03
CA LYS A 217 2.89 27.04 7.69
C LYS A 217 2.62 28.02 8.83
N HIS A 218 2.57 27.54 10.08
CA HIS A 218 2.45 28.41 11.24
C HIS A 218 3.63 29.35 11.42
N ALA A 219 4.84 28.89 11.10
CA ALA A 219 6.04 29.72 11.14
C ALA A 219 5.99 30.86 10.10
N ASP A 220 5.58 30.56 8.87
CA ASP A 220 5.45 31.58 7.82
C ASP A 220 4.46 32.69 8.20
N LEU A 221 3.28 32.30 8.69
CA LEU A 221 2.27 33.26 9.16
C LEU A 221 2.76 34.12 10.34
N PHE A 222 3.66 33.59 11.18
CA PHE A 222 4.14 34.27 12.37
C PHE A 222 5.32 35.21 12.10
N TYR A 223 6.34 34.75 11.37
CA TYR A 223 7.54 35.55 11.11
C TYR A 223 7.42 36.43 9.86
N GLY A 224 6.55 36.07 8.93
CA GLY A 224 6.37 36.77 7.65
C GLY A 224 7.57 36.59 6.71
N GLY A 225 7.35 35.95 5.55
CA GLY A 225 8.36 35.88 4.49
C GLY A 225 9.08 34.53 4.38
N TYR A 226 8.50 33.46 4.92
CA TYR A 226 8.97 32.11 4.69
C TYR A 226 8.19 31.47 3.53
N ASN A 227 8.74 31.57 2.31
CA ASN A 227 8.30 30.71 1.22
C ASN A 227 8.77 29.27 1.51
N SER A 228 8.15 28.56 2.45
CA SER A 228 8.37 27.12 2.66
C SER A 228 8.07 26.44 1.33
N GLY A 229 9.12 26.09 0.59
CA GLY A 229 9.02 25.32 -0.65
C GLY A 229 8.44 23.91 -0.49
N LEU A 230 7.89 23.58 0.67
CA LEU A 230 7.07 22.39 0.95
C LEU A 230 5.61 22.81 1.10
N MET A 231 5.02 23.33 0.02
CA MET A 231 3.59 23.18 -0.19
C MET A 231 3.38 21.92 -1.03
N ILE A 232 3.20 20.76 -0.39
CA ILE A 232 2.52 19.67 -1.08
C ILE A 232 1.08 20.16 -1.30
N SER A 233 0.80 20.53 -2.55
CA SER A 233 -0.44 21.22 -2.93
C SER A 233 -1.65 20.34 -2.62
N GLU A 234 -2.74 20.95 -2.15
CA GLU A 234 -4.06 20.31 -2.00
C GLU A 234 -4.52 19.63 -3.31
N ALA A 235 -4.03 20.10 -4.47
CA ALA A 235 -4.28 19.51 -5.78
C ALA A 235 -3.70 18.09 -5.93
N VAL A 236 -2.57 17.78 -5.29
CA VAL A 236 -2.02 16.42 -5.24
C VAL A 236 -2.92 15.53 -4.38
N MET A 237 -3.44 16.05 -3.26
CA MET A 237 -4.37 15.30 -2.40
C MET A 237 -5.68 14.98 -3.14
N GLN A 238 -6.25 15.93 -3.88
CA GLN A 238 -7.44 15.70 -4.71
C GLN A 238 -7.17 14.70 -5.86
N ARG A 239 -6.01 14.81 -6.51
CA ARG A 239 -5.60 13.87 -7.57
C ARG A 239 -5.38 12.46 -7.04
N ASN A 240 -4.75 12.32 -5.87
CA ASN A 240 -4.55 11.05 -5.20
C ASN A 240 -5.89 10.40 -4.81
N VAL A 241 -6.89 11.17 -4.36
CA VAL A 241 -8.24 10.67 -4.09
C VAL A 241 -8.91 10.14 -5.36
N GLN A 242 -8.78 10.86 -6.49
CA GLN A 242 -9.33 10.41 -7.78
C GLN A 242 -8.64 9.14 -8.28
N TRP A 243 -7.30 9.09 -8.28
CA TRP A 243 -6.52 7.97 -8.77
C TRP A 243 -6.60 6.73 -7.87
N ALA A 244 -6.68 6.91 -6.55
CA ALA A 244 -6.96 5.82 -5.61
C ALA A 244 -8.38 5.29 -5.76
N GLY A 245 -9.35 6.15 -6.08
CA GLY A 245 -10.72 5.76 -6.40
C GLY A 245 -10.80 4.82 -7.62
N GLU A 246 -10.08 5.14 -8.70
CA GLU A 246 -10.12 4.34 -9.94
C GLU A 246 -9.51 2.94 -9.78
N ALA A 247 -8.38 2.79 -9.06
CA ALA A 247 -7.77 1.46 -8.82
C ALA A 247 -8.51 0.62 -7.78
N SER A 248 -8.97 1.25 -6.68
CA SER A 248 -9.70 0.52 -5.62
C SER A 248 -11.03 -0.02 -6.11
N MET A 249 -11.75 0.74 -6.96
CA MET A 249 -13.00 0.28 -7.54
C MET A 249 -12.82 -1.00 -8.34
N PHE A 250 -11.70 -1.16 -9.08
CA PHE A 250 -11.50 -2.37 -9.84
C PHE A 250 -11.09 -3.55 -8.97
N MET A 251 -10.16 -3.39 -8.01
CA MET A 251 -9.76 -4.48 -7.10
C MET A 251 -10.92 -5.04 -6.29
N THR A 252 -11.84 -4.19 -5.83
CA THR A 252 -13.08 -4.63 -5.16
C THR A 252 -14.05 -5.32 -6.12
N VAL A 253 -13.99 -5.05 -7.43
CA VAL A 253 -14.87 -5.63 -8.46
C VAL A 253 -14.30 -6.93 -9.06
N VAL A 254 -12.98 -7.12 -9.09
CA VAL A 254 -12.32 -8.32 -9.65
C VAL A 254 -12.74 -9.59 -8.92
N HIS A 255 -12.68 -9.58 -7.59
CA HIS A 255 -12.95 -10.79 -6.81
C HIS A 255 -14.38 -11.30 -7.05
N PRO A 256 -15.44 -10.47 -6.94
CA PRO A 256 -16.79 -10.88 -7.33
C PRO A 256 -16.92 -11.30 -8.80
N MET A 257 -16.16 -10.67 -9.72
CA MET A 257 -16.19 -11.00 -11.14
C MET A 257 -15.60 -12.40 -11.42
N ILE A 258 -14.49 -12.77 -10.79
CA ILE A 258 -13.91 -14.12 -10.87
C ILE A 258 -14.92 -15.15 -10.39
N THR A 259 -15.49 -14.94 -9.20
CA THR A 259 -16.48 -15.86 -8.61
C THR A 259 -17.73 -16.00 -9.50
N PHE A 260 -18.19 -14.91 -10.12
CA PHE A 260 -19.29 -14.95 -11.08
C PHE A 260 -18.97 -15.84 -12.29
N PHE A 261 -17.80 -15.68 -12.91
CA PHE A 261 -17.42 -16.46 -14.07
C PHE A 261 -17.13 -17.93 -13.73
N GLU A 262 -16.58 -18.24 -12.55
CA GLU A 262 -16.46 -19.61 -12.05
C GLU A 262 -17.84 -20.26 -11.88
N ALA A 263 -18.79 -19.56 -11.26
CA ALA A 263 -20.17 -20.03 -11.09
C ALA A 263 -20.89 -20.19 -12.45
N PHE A 264 -20.64 -19.30 -13.40
CA PHE A 264 -21.18 -19.37 -14.76
C PHE A 264 -20.68 -20.61 -15.52
N ILE A 265 -19.39 -20.95 -15.42
CA ILE A 265 -18.85 -22.19 -15.98
C ILE A 265 -19.53 -23.40 -15.35
N TYR A 266 -19.70 -23.43 -14.03
CA TYR A 266 -20.37 -24.53 -13.35
C TYR A 266 -21.84 -24.69 -13.79
N ALA A 267 -22.54 -23.59 -14.05
CA ALA A 267 -23.91 -23.62 -14.56
C ALA A 267 -24.02 -24.17 -15.99
N ILE A 268 -23.01 -23.95 -16.84
CA ILE A 268 -23.00 -24.37 -18.25
C ILE A 268 -22.47 -25.79 -18.46
N SER A 269 -21.66 -26.30 -17.53
CA SER A 269 -21.12 -27.67 -17.54
C SER A 269 -22.13 -28.78 -17.95
N PRO A 270 -23.37 -28.87 -17.39
CA PRO A 270 -24.32 -29.91 -17.79
C PRO A 270 -24.81 -29.77 -19.25
N ILE A 271 -24.92 -28.54 -19.78
CA ILE A 271 -25.31 -28.31 -21.18
C ILE A 271 -24.21 -28.82 -22.12
N VAL A 272 -22.94 -28.59 -21.76
CA VAL A 272 -21.78 -29.07 -22.52
C VAL A 272 -21.66 -30.59 -22.46
N ALA A 273 -21.96 -31.20 -21.31
CA ALA A 273 -21.97 -32.65 -21.15
C ALA A 273 -23.00 -33.33 -22.07
N ILE A 274 -24.20 -32.74 -22.20
CA ILE A 274 -25.24 -33.24 -23.12
C ILE A 274 -24.83 -33.02 -24.58
N MET A 275 -24.23 -31.88 -24.90
CA MET A 275 -23.76 -31.55 -26.24
C MET A 275 -22.64 -32.48 -26.73
N LEU A 276 -21.73 -32.91 -25.86
CA LEU A 276 -20.65 -33.86 -26.19
C LEU A 276 -21.17 -35.19 -26.77
N VAL A 277 -22.37 -35.60 -26.37
CA VAL A 277 -23.02 -36.82 -26.87
C VAL A 277 -23.53 -36.65 -28.32
N MET A 278 -23.70 -35.42 -28.81
CA MET A 278 -24.27 -35.10 -30.13
C MET A 278 -23.26 -35.13 -31.31
N GLY A 279 -22.05 -35.69 -31.11
CA GLY A 279 -21.08 -35.91 -32.18
C GLY A 279 -20.22 -34.67 -32.54
N ALA A 280 -19.84 -34.52 -33.81
CA ALA A 280 -18.82 -33.54 -34.25
C ALA A 280 -19.15 -32.07 -33.92
N VAL A 281 -20.43 -31.70 -33.96
CA VAL A 281 -20.89 -30.35 -33.57
C VAL A 281 -20.67 -30.12 -32.07
N GLY A 282 -20.96 -31.12 -31.24
CA GLY A 282 -20.73 -31.10 -29.79
C GLY A 282 -19.27 -30.97 -29.42
N MET A 283 -18.37 -31.62 -30.16
CA MET A 283 -16.92 -31.52 -29.96
C MET A 283 -16.40 -30.09 -30.17
N SER A 284 -16.89 -29.38 -31.20
CA SER A 284 -16.49 -28.00 -31.48
C SER A 284 -16.89 -27.01 -30.37
N ILE A 285 -18.05 -27.25 -29.74
CA ILE A 285 -18.55 -26.45 -28.61
C ILE A 285 -17.79 -26.80 -27.33
N ALA A 286 -17.48 -28.07 -27.12
CA ALA A 286 -16.66 -28.51 -25.99
C ALA A 286 -15.27 -27.88 -26.02
N VAL A 287 -14.63 -27.78 -27.20
CA VAL A 287 -13.33 -27.08 -27.35
C VAL A 287 -13.43 -25.61 -26.96
N LYS A 288 -14.49 -24.90 -27.38
CA LYS A 288 -14.73 -23.50 -26.98
C LYS A 288 -14.98 -23.35 -25.48
N TYR A 289 -15.66 -24.32 -24.87
CA TYR A 289 -15.87 -24.37 -23.43
C TYR A 289 -14.55 -24.55 -22.67
N PHE A 290 -13.70 -25.50 -23.10
CA PHE A 290 -12.37 -25.68 -22.51
C PHE A 290 -11.47 -24.46 -22.70
N GLN A 291 -11.54 -23.79 -23.86
CA GLN A 291 -10.82 -22.54 -24.13
C GLN A 291 -11.26 -21.42 -23.18
N THR A 292 -12.57 -21.31 -22.91
CA THR A 292 -13.13 -20.34 -21.96
C THR A 292 -12.75 -20.67 -20.51
N ALA A 293 -12.70 -21.96 -20.15
CA ALA A 293 -12.23 -22.40 -18.84
C ALA A 293 -10.74 -22.11 -18.64
N LEU A 294 -9.91 -22.35 -19.66
CA LEU A 294 -8.49 -22.04 -19.64
C LEU A 294 -8.23 -20.53 -19.60
N TRP A 295 -9.08 -19.73 -20.27
CA TRP A 295 -9.05 -18.27 -20.19
C TRP A 295 -9.22 -17.76 -18.76
N ILE A 296 -10.20 -18.27 -18.00
CA ILE A 296 -10.41 -17.87 -16.60
C ILE A 296 -9.28 -18.34 -15.70
N GLN A 297 -8.73 -19.54 -15.93
CA GLN A 297 -7.60 -20.04 -15.14
C GLN A 297 -6.30 -19.27 -15.37
N LEU A 298 -6.15 -18.60 -16.52
CA LEU A 298 -5.02 -17.73 -16.81
C LEU A 298 -5.05 -16.40 -16.06
N TRP A 299 -6.16 -16.03 -15.42
CA TRP A 299 -6.25 -14.74 -14.73
C TRP A 299 -5.30 -14.65 -13.54
N MET A 300 -5.19 -15.70 -12.71
CA MET A 300 -4.25 -15.70 -11.58
C MET A 300 -2.77 -15.63 -12.03
N PRO A 301 -2.31 -16.44 -13.01
CA PRO A 301 -0.96 -16.31 -13.55
C PRO A 301 -0.67 -14.93 -14.16
N VAL A 302 -1.62 -14.35 -14.92
CA VAL A 302 -1.45 -13.02 -15.51
C VAL A 302 -1.37 -11.94 -14.42
N LEU A 303 -2.21 -12.01 -13.38
CA LEU A 303 -2.13 -11.11 -12.24
C LEU A 303 -0.77 -11.19 -11.54
N SER A 304 -0.23 -12.40 -11.34
CA SER A 304 1.11 -12.63 -10.77
C SER A 304 2.22 -11.94 -11.56
N ILE A 305 2.19 -12.07 -12.88
CA ILE A 305 3.14 -11.39 -13.76
C ILE A 305 2.99 -9.86 -13.66
N ILE A 306 1.76 -9.34 -13.61
CA ILE A 306 1.51 -7.91 -13.44
C ILE A 306 2.02 -7.43 -12.07
N ASN A 307 1.81 -8.19 -11.00
CA ASN A 307 2.30 -7.81 -9.66
C ASN A 307 3.82 -7.75 -9.62
N LEU A 308 4.51 -8.75 -10.19
CA LEU A 308 5.97 -8.71 -10.33
C LEU A 308 6.43 -7.48 -11.13
N TYR A 309 5.79 -7.21 -12.28
CA TYR A 309 6.09 -6.03 -13.07
C TYR A 309 5.92 -4.74 -12.25
N MET A 310 4.84 -4.63 -11.49
CA MET A 310 4.60 -3.49 -10.63
C MET A 310 5.64 -3.39 -9.50
N THR A 311 6.02 -4.49 -8.85
CA THR A 311 7.08 -4.50 -7.82
C THR A 311 8.40 -3.97 -8.38
N ILE A 312 8.79 -4.41 -9.58
CA ILE A 312 10.02 -3.92 -10.25
C ILE A 312 9.89 -2.43 -10.58
N MET A 313 8.80 -2.02 -11.23
CA MET A 313 8.58 -0.62 -11.63
C MET A 313 8.54 0.33 -10.44
N VAL A 314 7.90 -0.07 -9.35
CA VAL A 314 7.77 0.73 -8.14
C VAL A 314 9.13 0.81 -7.43
N SER A 315 9.82 -0.32 -7.23
CA SER A 315 11.13 -0.33 -6.57
C SER A 315 12.18 0.46 -7.35
N GLU A 316 12.19 0.39 -8.68
CA GLU A 316 13.07 1.20 -9.54
C GLU A 316 12.66 2.68 -9.56
N GLY A 317 11.36 2.96 -9.72
CA GLY A 317 10.84 4.31 -9.74
C GLY A 317 11.02 5.05 -8.40
N MET A 318 11.11 4.30 -7.31
CA MET A 318 11.31 4.82 -5.96
C MET A 318 12.73 4.58 -5.41
N ALA A 319 13.66 4.13 -6.27
CA ALA A 319 15.08 3.99 -5.96
C ALA A 319 15.75 5.37 -5.89
N GLY A 320 15.40 6.16 -4.89
CA GLY A 320 16.14 7.36 -4.52
C GLY A 320 17.40 7.02 -3.72
N PRO A 321 18.42 7.90 -3.70
CA PRO A 321 19.63 7.71 -2.90
C PRO A 321 19.40 7.77 -1.38
N THR A 322 18.17 8.04 -0.93
CA THR A 322 17.79 8.15 0.48
C THR A 322 16.68 7.15 0.77
N GLU A 323 16.89 6.32 1.80
CA GLU A 323 15.86 5.46 2.39
C GLU A 323 14.63 6.30 2.82
N PHE A 324 13.49 5.64 3.08
CA PHE A 324 12.29 6.23 3.70
C PHE A 324 12.55 6.71 5.13
N GLN A 325 13.39 7.73 5.25
CA GLN A 325 13.79 8.35 6.50
C GLN A 325 13.82 9.87 6.36
N SER A 326 13.82 10.40 5.12
CA SER A 326 13.81 11.82 4.82
C SER A 326 12.42 12.32 4.39
N ILE A 327 12.15 13.60 4.61
CA ILE A 327 10.90 14.27 4.19
C ILE A 327 10.77 14.23 2.66
N TYR A 328 11.88 14.40 1.95
CA TYR A 328 11.90 14.41 0.50
C TYR A 328 11.57 13.03 -0.08
N ALA A 329 12.20 11.95 0.43
CA ALA A 329 11.93 10.60 -0.04
C ALA A 329 10.48 10.20 0.21
N TYR A 330 9.97 10.50 1.40
CA TYR A 330 8.57 10.26 1.74
C TYR A 330 7.62 11.11 0.89
N GLY A 331 7.93 12.40 0.70
CA GLY A 331 7.12 13.31 -0.11
C GLY A 331 7.01 12.83 -1.55
N ALA A 332 8.12 12.47 -2.19
CA ALA A 332 8.12 11.89 -3.54
C ALA A 332 7.30 10.59 -3.58
N ALA A 333 7.53 9.69 -2.62
CA ALA A 333 6.79 8.44 -2.52
C ALA A 333 5.27 8.63 -2.35
N SER A 334 4.83 9.58 -1.53
CA SER A 334 3.41 9.88 -1.32
C SER A 334 2.70 10.38 -2.58
N ILE A 335 3.45 10.87 -3.56
CA ILE A 335 2.94 11.35 -4.86
C ILE A 335 2.97 10.24 -5.91
N ASP A 336 4.03 9.45 -5.95
CA ASP A 336 4.25 8.46 -7.01
C ASP A 336 3.60 7.11 -6.70
N LEU A 337 3.58 6.70 -5.44
CA LEU A 337 3.00 5.42 -5.01
C LEU A 337 1.52 5.26 -5.44
N PRO A 338 0.63 6.25 -5.27
CA PRO A 338 -0.74 6.17 -5.77
C PRO A 338 -0.82 5.95 -7.29
N ASN A 339 0.12 6.49 -8.06
CA ASN A 339 0.12 6.42 -9.54
C ASN A 339 0.45 5.01 -9.99
N TYR A 340 1.40 4.37 -9.32
CA TYR A 340 1.72 2.98 -9.56
C TYR A 340 0.57 2.07 -9.13
N ILE A 341 -0.06 2.30 -7.97
CA ILE A 341 -1.25 1.55 -7.55
C ILE A 341 -2.38 1.71 -8.58
N ALA A 342 -2.61 2.92 -9.09
CA ALA A 342 -3.59 3.19 -10.15
C ALA A 342 -3.28 2.41 -11.44
N THR A 343 -2.02 2.47 -11.90
CA THR A 343 -1.56 1.78 -13.11
C THR A 343 -1.67 0.26 -12.96
N GLY A 344 -1.26 -0.28 -11.83
CA GLY A 344 -1.40 -1.69 -11.53
C GLY A 344 -2.86 -2.14 -11.46
N GLY A 345 -3.73 -1.32 -10.88
CA GLY A 345 -5.19 -1.55 -10.89
C GLY A 345 -5.77 -1.59 -12.30
N MET A 346 -5.34 -0.68 -13.19
CA MET A 346 -5.75 -0.69 -14.60
C MET A 346 -5.22 -1.92 -15.36
N LEU A 347 -3.99 -2.35 -15.12
CA LEU A 347 -3.43 -3.56 -15.72
C LEU A 347 -4.14 -4.82 -15.23
N ALA A 348 -4.43 -4.89 -13.93
CA ALA A 348 -5.28 -5.92 -13.37
C ALA A 348 -6.66 -5.91 -14.05
N ALA A 349 -7.19 -4.73 -14.41
CA ALA A 349 -8.43 -4.57 -15.16
C ALA A 349 -8.40 -5.09 -16.59
N ALA A 350 -7.25 -4.99 -17.22
CA ALA A 350 -7.02 -5.57 -18.51
C ALA A 350 -6.80 -7.10 -18.45
N THR A 351 -6.68 -7.74 -17.27
CA THR A 351 -6.39 -9.19 -17.14
C THR A 351 -7.30 -10.07 -18.00
N PRO A 352 -8.64 -9.90 -18.02
CA PRO A 352 -9.51 -10.69 -18.88
C PRO A 352 -9.22 -10.48 -20.37
N ALA A 353 -8.92 -9.25 -20.80
CA ALA A 353 -8.58 -8.96 -22.19
C ALA A 353 -7.19 -9.51 -22.58
N ILE A 354 -6.20 -9.39 -21.70
CA ILE A 354 -4.83 -9.90 -21.88
C ILE A 354 -4.85 -11.42 -21.99
N SER A 355 -5.53 -12.10 -21.06
CA SER A 355 -5.69 -13.56 -21.10
C SER A 355 -6.48 -14.04 -22.32
N LEU A 356 -7.45 -13.26 -22.78
CA LEU A 356 -8.20 -13.57 -24.00
C LEU A 356 -7.28 -13.51 -25.25
N LEU A 357 -6.40 -12.50 -25.33
CA LEU A 357 -5.42 -12.39 -26.41
C LEU A 357 -4.44 -13.58 -26.43
N ILE A 358 -4.05 -14.11 -25.26
CA ILE A 358 -3.17 -15.29 -25.14
C ILE A 358 -3.88 -16.58 -25.58
N THR A 359 -5.17 -16.70 -25.29
CA THR A 359 -5.94 -17.93 -25.56
C THR A 359 -6.55 -18.00 -26.96
N GLN A 360 -6.56 -16.89 -27.69
CA GLN A 360 -7.08 -16.86 -29.05
C GLN A 360 -6.11 -17.51 -30.04
N PRO A 361 -6.59 -18.43 -30.90
CA PRO A 361 -5.74 -19.13 -31.88
C PRO A 361 -5.18 -18.22 -32.99
N GLU A 362 -5.65 -16.97 -33.13
CA GLU A 362 -5.16 -16.04 -34.16
C GLU A 362 -3.70 -15.58 -33.92
N MET A 363 -3.21 -15.61 -32.68
CA MET A 363 -1.78 -15.38 -32.37
C MET A 363 -0.86 -16.52 -32.88
N ALA A 364 -1.38 -17.75 -33.00
CA ALA A 364 -0.62 -18.84 -33.65
C ALA A 364 -0.49 -18.63 -35.17
N LEU A 365 -1.42 -17.88 -35.77
CA LEU A 365 -1.32 -17.47 -37.19
C LEU A 365 -0.38 -16.28 -37.39
N LEU A 366 -0.20 -15.40 -36.40
CA LEU A 366 0.83 -14.35 -36.46
C LEU A 366 2.26 -14.91 -36.41
N HIS A 367 2.49 -16.01 -35.70
CA HIS A 367 3.79 -16.71 -35.77
C HIS A 367 4.06 -17.28 -37.17
N ASN A 368 3.03 -17.74 -37.89
CA ASN A 368 3.15 -18.20 -39.27
C ASN A 368 3.26 -17.05 -40.30
N LEU A 369 2.85 -15.84 -39.97
CA LEU A 369 3.03 -14.65 -40.82
C LEU A 369 4.40 -13.97 -40.62
N VAL A 370 4.99 -14.07 -39.42
CA VAL A 370 6.35 -13.55 -39.13
C VAL A 370 7.44 -14.52 -39.60
N THR A 371 7.14 -15.81 -39.73
CA THR A 371 8.08 -16.82 -40.28
C THR A 371 7.98 -17.00 -41.80
N CYS A 372 7.08 -16.30 -42.48
CA CYS A 372 7.15 -16.09 -43.94
C CYS A 372 7.92 -14.80 -44.25
N ARG A 373 9.22 -14.79 -43.95
CA ARG A 373 10.18 -13.92 -44.63
C ARG A 373 11.49 -14.65 -44.88
#